data_AF-G4T6I9-F1
#
_entry.id   AF-G4T6I9-F1
#
_cell.length_a   1.000
_cell.length_b   1.000
_cell.length_c   1.000
_cell.angle_alpha   90.00
_cell.angle_beta   90.00
_cell.angle_gamma   90.00
#
_symmetry.space_group_name_H-M   'P 1'
#
loop_
_entity.id
_entity.type
_entity.pdbx_description
1 polymer ?
#
loop_
_entity_poly.entity_id
_entity_poly.type
_entity_poly.pdbx_seq_one_letter_code
_entity_poly.pdbx_strand_id
1 'polypeptide(L)'
;MAHRTNNLPLYQPRDAPGADSAVATATTTSLRRQTVDEPEGYATYLGTVLLKGSVPAKSDTYDPALDVEGIYKACHGMGTNNIKLIKILVKRTSQEIQILQAAYMNKRQKQLVQLVISETSGSYQTAVALLASGALGGDAYLLKKAVESKTSSRVRLALLTELIVMRSKPDLIKLKEYVSATQHRSLASVVNDAIRMMDTSIQDGLIEAFRLCMLTDERVVGEEEVMSNVQIIKAFLEGEETITTKRFLELLLDRPLSYLRRLVDGYKTQFYGVNLSQAVTESRDSRLSPALKDVLGYALLTAEHETEGTMEGVIRDARRIEADLQDDYLLTVRLVRAHWNSDRFRALLAEWAKLKPESGNPIKRVKKHTRLNLETLLVRMIEKAESVPMSS
;
A
#
# COMPACT_ATOMS: atom_id res chain seq x y z
N MET A 1 -21.65 -33.97 14.01
CA MET A 1 -21.41 -32.51 14.13
C MET A 1 -20.40 -32.12 13.06
N ALA A 2 -20.86 -31.48 11.98
CA ALA A 2 -20.05 -31.17 10.81
C ALA A 2 -19.31 -29.84 11.01
N HIS A 3 -17.98 -29.87 11.02
CA HIS A 3 -17.15 -28.68 11.02
C HIS A 3 -17.18 -28.02 9.62
N ARG A 4 -17.74 -26.82 9.54
CA ARG A 4 -17.63 -25.94 8.37
C ARG A 4 -16.17 -25.52 8.20
N THR A 5 -15.51 -26.01 7.15
CA THR A 5 -14.22 -25.49 6.69
C THR A 5 -14.46 -24.17 5.95
N ASN A 6 -14.03 -23.06 6.55
CA ASN A 6 -13.99 -21.76 5.88
C ASN A 6 -12.88 -21.78 4.81
N ASN A 7 -13.24 -22.22 3.60
CA ASN A 7 -12.44 -22.04 2.40
C ASN A 7 -12.43 -20.56 2.03
N LEU A 8 -11.29 -19.88 2.22
CA LEU A 8 -11.07 -18.56 1.63
C LEU A 8 -10.95 -18.74 0.11
N PRO A 9 -11.76 -18.04 -0.71
CA PRO A 9 -11.61 -18.09 -2.15
C PRO A 9 -10.30 -17.38 -2.54
N LEU A 10 -9.40 -18.12 -3.19
CA LEU A 10 -8.36 -17.54 -4.04
C LEU A 10 -9.05 -16.60 -5.04
N TYR A 11 -8.43 -15.46 -5.35
CA TYR A 11 -8.99 -14.40 -6.20
C TYR A 11 -9.64 -14.99 -7.48
N GLN A 12 -10.96 -15.09 -7.47
CA GLN A 12 -11.78 -15.43 -8.63
C GLN A 12 -12.54 -14.15 -9.00
N PRO A 13 -12.22 -13.50 -10.13
CA PRO A 13 -13.07 -12.45 -10.65
C PRO A 13 -14.42 -13.12 -10.98
N ARG A 14 -15.47 -12.78 -10.24
CA ARG A 14 -16.83 -13.00 -10.71
C ARG A 14 -17.26 -11.73 -11.42
N ASP A 15 -17.87 -11.88 -12.59
CA ASP A 15 -18.72 -10.86 -13.19
C ASP A 15 -19.68 -10.37 -12.11
N ALA A 16 -19.52 -9.13 -11.67
CA ALA A 16 -20.26 -8.58 -10.55
C ALA A 16 -21.66 -8.13 -11.02
N PRO A 17 -22.77 -8.76 -10.57
CA PRO A 17 -24.09 -8.19 -10.72
C PRO A 17 -24.43 -7.44 -9.43
N GLY A 18 -24.57 -6.12 -9.53
CA GLY A 18 -25.27 -5.32 -8.52
C GLY A 18 -24.38 -4.47 -7.61
N ALA A 19 -23.96 -3.31 -8.12
CA ALA A 19 -23.99 -2.03 -7.41
C ALA A 19 -23.63 -0.93 -8.41
N ASP A 20 -24.60 -0.52 -9.23
CA ASP A 20 -24.76 0.85 -9.75
C ASP A 20 -26.06 0.93 -10.56
N SER A 21 -27.12 1.40 -9.91
CA SER A 21 -28.27 1.98 -10.60
C SER A 21 -28.28 3.48 -10.32
N ALA A 22 -27.37 4.21 -10.94
CA ALA A 22 -27.54 5.63 -11.26
C ALA A 22 -26.48 6.09 -12.25
N VAL A 23 -26.95 6.82 -13.27
CA VAL A 23 -26.20 7.64 -14.23
C VAL A 23 -25.59 6.91 -15.44
N ALA A 24 -26.48 6.49 -16.34
CA ALA A 24 -26.18 6.47 -17.77
C ALA A 24 -26.79 7.74 -18.40
N THR A 25 -25.96 8.65 -18.89
CA THR A 25 -26.06 9.32 -20.21
C THR A 25 -25.04 10.46 -20.26
N ALA A 26 -23.92 10.24 -20.93
CA ALA A 26 -23.17 11.28 -21.65
C ALA A 26 -22.18 10.62 -22.61
N THR A 27 -22.57 10.58 -23.88
CA THR A 27 -21.75 10.14 -25.00
C THR A 27 -20.73 11.22 -25.32
N THR A 28 -19.43 11.05 -25.04
CA THR A 28 -18.39 11.77 -25.78
C THR A 28 -17.04 11.05 -25.69
N THR A 29 -16.49 10.78 -26.88
CA THR A 29 -15.20 10.19 -27.21
C THR A 29 -14.04 10.84 -26.45
N SER A 30 -13.31 10.08 -25.63
CA SER A 30 -12.00 10.47 -25.09
C SER A 30 -10.95 9.39 -25.39
N LEU A 31 -9.79 9.85 -25.85
CA LEU A 31 -8.64 9.03 -26.23
C LEU A 31 -8.21 8.14 -25.06
N ARG A 32 -8.43 6.83 -25.19
CA ARG A 32 -7.92 5.80 -24.28
C ARG A 32 -6.40 5.95 -24.16
N ARG A 33 -5.92 6.21 -22.94
CA ARG A 33 -4.58 5.73 -22.54
C ARG A 33 -4.54 4.24 -22.84
N GLN A 34 -3.52 3.78 -23.57
CA GLN A 34 -3.25 2.36 -23.75
C GLN A 34 -3.11 1.74 -22.36
N THR A 35 -4.14 1.01 -21.93
CA THR A 35 -3.97 -0.06 -20.96
C THR A 35 -2.94 -0.99 -21.59
N VAL A 36 -1.81 -1.23 -20.93
CA VAL A 36 -0.96 -2.37 -21.28
C VAL A 36 -1.89 -3.58 -21.32
N ASP A 37 -2.07 -4.20 -22.48
CA ASP A 37 -2.93 -5.39 -22.61
C ASP A 37 -2.41 -6.43 -21.62
N GLU A 38 -3.14 -6.60 -20.50
CA GLU A 38 -2.80 -7.62 -19.51
C GLU A 38 -3.00 -8.98 -20.20
N PRO A 39 -1.96 -9.83 -20.29
CA PRO A 39 -2.11 -11.12 -20.94
C PRO A 39 -3.21 -11.94 -20.24
N GLU A 40 -3.93 -12.77 -21.01
CA GLU A 40 -4.99 -13.62 -20.45
C GLU A 40 -4.49 -14.40 -19.22
N GLY A 41 -5.24 -14.33 -18.11
CA GLY A 41 -4.89 -15.01 -16.85
C GLY A 41 -3.97 -14.22 -15.91
N TYR A 42 -3.55 -13.00 -16.27
CA TYR A 42 -2.74 -12.14 -15.42
C TYR A 42 -3.46 -10.84 -15.04
N ALA A 43 -3.00 -10.23 -13.95
CA ALA A 43 -3.44 -8.91 -13.49
C ALA A 43 -2.26 -8.17 -12.84
N THR A 44 -2.34 -6.85 -12.71
CA THR A 44 -1.32 -6.04 -11.99
C THR A 44 -1.86 -5.39 -10.73
N TYR A 45 -1.01 -5.31 -9.69
CA TYR A 45 -1.29 -4.60 -8.44
C TYR A 45 -0.04 -3.89 -7.94
N LEU A 46 -0.03 -2.55 -7.91
CA LEU A 46 1.18 -1.74 -7.64
C LEU A 46 2.38 -2.11 -8.54
N GLY A 47 2.12 -2.39 -9.81
CA GLY A 47 3.14 -2.87 -10.75
C GLY A 47 3.68 -4.28 -10.42
N THR A 48 3.08 -5.01 -9.47
CA THR A 48 3.38 -6.41 -9.21
C THR A 48 2.41 -7.29 -9.99
N VAL A 49 2.92 -8.29 -10.72
CA VAL A 49 2.07 -9.23 -11.45
C VAL A 49 1.37 -10.18 -10.47
N LEU A 50 0.10 -10.43 -10.72
CA LEU A 50 -0.78 -11.36 -10.01
C LEU A 50 -1.34 -12.40 -10.98
N LEU A 51 -1.84 -13.51 -10.45
CA LEU A 51 -2.63 -14.48 -11.23
C LEU A 51 -4.10 -14.09 -11.14
N LYS A 52 -4.83 -14.28 -12.24
CA LYS A 52 -6.26 -13.99 -12.35
C LYS A 52 -7.02 -15.28 -12.59
N GLY A 53 -8.10 -15.50 -11.82
CA GLY A 53 -8.95 -16.68 -11.97
C GLY A 53 -8.41 -17.91 -11.22
N SER A 54 -8.47 -19.08 -11.85
CA SER A 54 -8.02 -20.32 -11.22
C SER A 54 -6.51 -20.35 -11.07
N VAL A 55 -6.02 -20.50 -9.83
CA VAL A 55 -4.60 -20.64 -9.55
C VAL A 55 -4.12 -22.02 -10.03
N PRO A 56 -3.11 -22.09 -10.91
CA PRO A 56 -2.59 -23.36 -11.41
C PRO A 56 -1.81 -24.10 -10.30
N ALA A 57 -1.68 -25.43 -10.44
CA ALA A 57 -0.94 -26.25 -9.47
C ALA A 57 0.58 -25.94 -9.44
N LYS A 58 1.13 -25.47 -10.57
CA LYS A 58 2.52 -25.04 -10.77
C LYS A 58 2.59 -24.04 -11.93
N SER A 59 3.70 -23.32 -12.10
CA SER A 59 4.00 -22.54 -13.31
C SER A 59 5.20 -23.15 -14.06
N ASP A 60 5.51 -22.61 -15.23
CA ASP A 60 6.66 -23.04 -16.04
C ASP A 60 8.00 -22.96 -15.29
N THR A 61 8.10 -22.01 -14.36
CA THR A 61 9.32 -21.73 -13.60
C THR A 61 9.23 -22.15 -12.13
N TYR A 62 8.07 -22.61 -11.65
CA TYR A 62 7.84 -22.86 -10.23
C TYR A 62 6.96 -24.07 -9.92
N ASP A 63 7.54 -25.06 -9.23
CA ASP A 63 6.83 -26.16 -8.57
C ASP A 63 6.82 -25.93 -7.04
N PRO A 64 5.63 -25.82 -6.40
CA PRO A 64 5.53 -25.55 -4.97
C PRO A 64 5.85 -26.77 -4.09
N ALA A 65 5.99 -27.99 -4.61
CA ALA A 65 6.07 -29.21 -3.79
C ALA A 65 7.24 -29.19 -2.79
N LEU A 66 8.42 -28.72 -3.21
CA LEU A 66 9.60 -28.61 -2.35
C LEU A 66 9.45 -27.50 -1.30
N ASP A 67 8.82 -26.39 -1.66
CA ASP A 67 8.57 -25.29 -0.72
C ASP A 67 7.53 -25.69 0.33
N VAL A 68 6.46 -26.38 -0.07
CA VAL A 68 5.43 -26.89 0.85
C VAL A 68 6.04 -27.86 1.87
N GLU A 69 6.88 -28.79 1.40
CA GLU A 69 7.61 -29.69 2.30
C GLU A 69 8.64 -28.94 3.16
N GLY A 70 9.32 -27.96 2.56
CA GLY A 70 10.31 -27.11 3.19
C GLY A 70 9.75 -26.32 4.37
N ILE A 71 8.62 -25.66 4.16
CA ILE A 71 7.87 -24.88 5.16
C ILE A 71 7.30 -25.80 6.23
N TYR A 72 6.68 -26.93 5.84
CA TYR A 72 6.15 -27.88 6.82
C TYR A 72 7.25 -28.33 7.78
N LYS A 73 8.40 -28.77 7.26
CA LYS A 73 9.56 -29.16 8.08
C LYS A 73 10.15 -28.00 8.89
N ALA A 74 10.01 -26.76 8.43
CA ALA A 74 10.50 -25.59 9.16
C ALA A 74 9.61 -25.24 10.37
N CYS A 75 8.33 -25.58 10.30
CA CYS A 75 7.31 -25.24 11.29
C CYS A 75 6.82 -26.45 12.11
N HIS A 76 7.45 -27.62 11.96
CA HIS A 76 7.04 -28.84 12.65
C HIS A 76 8.09 -29.25 13.67
N GLY A 77 7.65 -29.57 14.89
CA GLY A 77 8.51 -29.95 16.00
C GLY A 77 8.67 -28.83 17.04
N MET A 78 9.71 -28.93 17.87
CA MET A 78 9.99 -27.93 18.91
C MET A 78 10.65 -26.69 18.30
N GLY A 79 9.91 -25.59 18.27
CA GLY A 79 10.36 -24.32 17.70
C GLY A 79 10.25 -24.26 16.17
N THR A 80 10.62 -23.11 15.59
CA THR A 80 10.55 -22.85 14.14
C THR A 80 11.94 -22.63 13.56
N ASN A 81 12.27 -23.30 12.45
CA ASN A 81 13.45 -23.02 11.65
C ASN A 81 13.25 -21.76 10.81
N ASN A 82 13.43 -20.61 11.46
CA ASN A 82 13.23 -19.28 10.87
C ASN A 82 14.13 -19.02 9.66
N ILE A 83 15.38 -19.47 9.68
CA ILE A 83 16.32 -19.30 8.56
C ILE A 83 15.77 -19.98 7.29
N LYS A 84 15.24 -21.21 7.42
CA LYS A 84 14.66 -21.94 6.30
C LYS A 84 13.38 -21.28 5.81
N LEU A 85 12.50 -20.84 6.72
CA LEU A 85 11.26 -20.15 6.38
C LEU A 85 11.53 -18.85 5.60
N ILE A 86 12.45 -18.01 6.10
CA ILE A 86 12.88 -16.77 5.45
C ILE A 86 13.43 -17.04 4.04
N LYS A 87 14.34 -18.02 3.91
CA LYS A 87 14.95 -18.37 2.63
C LYS A 87 13.92 -18.77 1.56
N ILE A 88 12.87 -19.49 1.97
CA ILE A 88 11.79 -19.88 1.06
C ILE A 88 10.96 -18.65 0.68
N LEU A 89 10.42 -17.92 1.64
CA LEU A 89 9.45 -16.86 1.37
C LEU A 89 10.04 -15.65 0.63
N VAL A 90 11.24 -15.19 1.00
CA VAL A 90 11.87 -14.00 0.38
C VAL A 90 12.20 -14.22 -1.10
N LYS A 91 12.45 -15.45 -1.51
CA LYS A 91 12.76 -15.80 -2.90
C LYS A 91 11.57 -15.58 -3.83
N ARG A 92 10.34 -15.76 -3.34
CA ARG A 92 9.17 -15.94 -4.20
C ARG A 92 8.59 -14.65 -4.74
N THR A 93 8.03 -14.74 -5.93
CA THR A 93 7.19 -13.67 -6.50
C THR A 93 5.78 -13.74 -5.93
N SER A 94 5.01 -12.66 -6.05
CA SER A 94 3.61 -12.64 -5.59
C SER A 94 2.74 -13.71 -6.27
N GLN A 95 3.05 -14.09 -7.51
CA GLN A 95 2.36 -15.16 -8.24
C GLN A 95 2.75 -16.55 -7.72
N GLU A 96 4.04 -16.78 -7.50
CA GLU A 96 4.52 -18.02 -6.90
C GLU A 96 3.95 -18.21 -5.50
N ILE A 97 3.79 -17.13 -4.73
CA ILE A 97 3.12 -17.16 -3.42
C ILE A 97 1.65 -17.56 -3.53
N GLN A 98 0.92 -17.16 -4.57
CA GLN A 98 -0.46 -17.62 -4.80
C GLN A 98 -0.51 -19.13 -5.08
N ILE A 99 0.38 -19.63 -5.94
CA ILE A 99 0.52 -21.07 -6.22
C ILE A 99 0.89 -21.83 -4.93
N LEU A 100 1.85 -21.31 -4.17
CA LEU A 100 2.30 -21.90 -2.91
C LEU A 100 1.18 -21.98 -1.88
N GLN A 101 0.40 -20.91 -1.71
CA GLN A 101 -0.74 -20.90 -0.79
C GLN A 101 -1.77 -21.98 -1.18
N ALA A 102 -2.13 -22.07 -2.46
CA ALA A 102 -3.06 -23.09 -2.97
C ALA A 102 -2.53 -24.51 -2.74
N ALA A 103 -1.27 -24.76 -3.10
CA ALA A 103 -0.63 -26.07 -2.92
C ALA A 103 -0.48 -26.46 -1.44
N TYR A 104 -0.13 -25.50 -0.57
CA TYR A 104 -0.01 -25.73 0.86
C TYR A 104 -1.37 -26.09 1.47
N MET A 105 -2.42 -25.36 1.11
CA MET A 105 -3.78 -25.68 1.54
C MET A 105 -4.20 -27.08 1.08
N ASN A 106 -3.99 -27.42 -0.19
CA ASN A 106 -4.36 -28.73 -0.73
C ASN A 106 -3.60 -29.89 -0.07
N LYS A 107 -2.29 -29.74 0.15
CA LYS A 107 -1.45 -30.81 0.70
C LYS A 107 -1.54 -30.93 2.23
N ARG A 108 -1.70 -29.82 2.94
CA ARG A 108 -1.62 -29.76 4.41
C ARG A 108 -2.95 -29.45 5.10
N GLN A 109 -3.99 -29.13 4.34
CA GLN A 109 -5.33 -28.80 4.87
C GLN A 109 -5.30 -27.68 5.92
N LYS A 110 -4.31 -26.78 5.81
CA LYS A 110 -4.10 -25.61 6.68
C LYS A 110 -3.67 -24.43 5.82
N GLN A 111 -4.18 -23.25 6.13
CA GLN A 111 -3.79 -22.03 5.42
C GLN A 111 -2.35 -21.63 5.78
N LEU A 112 -1.52 -21.36 4.77
CA LEU A 112 -0.12 -20.98 4.96
C LEU A 112 0.02 -19.75 5.87
N VAL A 113 -0.78 -18.71 5.65
CA VAL A 113 -0.74 -17.48 6.44
C VAL A 113 -1.09 -17.75 7.91
N GLN A 114 -2.11 -18.58 8.17
CA GLN A 114 -2.48 -18.95 9.55
C GLN A 114 -1.38 -19.76 10.23
N LEU A 115 -0.70 -20.65 9.51
CA LEU A 115 0.44 -21.39 10.03
C LEU A 115 1.57 -20.43 10.44
N VAL A 116 2.04 -19.57 9.55
CA VAL A 116 3.19 -18.71 9.89
C VAL A 116 2.85 -17.75 11.03
N ILE A 117 1.59 -17.30 11.14
CA ILE A 117 1.11 -16.52 12.28
C ILE A 117 1.17 -17.33 13.58
N SER A 118 0.78 -18.61 13.58
CA SER A 118 0.84 -19.43 14.80
C SER A 118 2.26 -19.75 15.26
N GLU A 119 3.22 -19.76 14.34
CA GLU A 119 4.61 -20.16 14.58
C GLU A 119 5.57 -19.01 14.95
N THR A 120 5.14 -17.77 14.75
CA THR A 120 6.01 -16.59 14.89
C THR A 120 5.34 -15.51 15.72
N SER A 121 6.08 -14.48 16.15
CA SER A 121 5.55 -13.38 16.95
C SER A 121 6.16 -12.02 16.58
N GLY A 122 5.55 -10.94 17.08
CA GLY A 122 6.03 -9.56 16.93
C GLY A 122 6.09 -9.08 15.47
N SER A 123 6.97 -8.12 15.20
CA SER A 123 7.15 -7.58 13.85
C SER A 123 7.68 -8.62 12.86
N TYR A 124 8.43 -9.63 13.33
CA TYR A 124 8.81 -10.76 12.51
C TYR A 124 7.60 -11.59 12.03
N GLN A 125 6.59 -11.81 12.89
CA GLN A 125 5.31 -12.41 12.47
C GLN A 125 4.63 -11.61 11.38
N THR A 126 4.58 -10.28 11.53
CA THR A 126 4.04 -9.38 10.51
C THR A 126 4.79 -9.56 9.18
N ALA A 127 6.12 -9.59 9.21
CA ALA A 127 6.95 -9.76 8.02
C ALA A 127 6.64 -11.07 7.27
N VAL A 128 6.64 -12.20 7.98
CA VAL A 128 6.38 -13.50 7.34
C VAL A 128 4.92 -13.65 6.90
N ALA A 129 3.97 -13.06 7.62
CA ALA A 129 2.56 -13.05 7.22
C ALA A 129 2.36 -12.24 5.94
N LEU A 130 3.00 -11.08 5.80
CA LEU A 130 2.98 -10.28 4.58
C LEU A 130 3.59 -11.05 3.40
N LEU A 131 4.77 -11.65 3.58
CA LEU A 131 5.42 -12.48 2.56
C LEU A 131 4.55 -13.68 2.14
N ALA A 132 3.95 -14.37 3.11
CA ALA A 132 3.09 -15.53 2.86
C ALA A 132 1.75 -15.17 2.21
N SER A 133 1.32 -13.90 2.28
CA SER A 133 0.05 -13.43 1.72
C SER A 133 0.17 -12.90 0.29
N GLY A 134 1.37 -12.57 -0.18
CA GLY A 134 1.58 -11.90 -1.47
C GLY A 134 1.25 -10.40 -1.42
N ALA A 135 1.36 -9.70 -2.55
CA ALA A 135 1.19 -8.25 -2.60
C ALA A 135 -0.23 -7.78 -2.20
N LEU A 136 -1.26 -8.30 -2.87
CA LEU A 136 -2.66 -7.94 -2.61
C LEU A 136 -3.17 -8.51 -1.29
N GLY A 137 -2.86 -9.78 -1.00
CA GLY A 137 -3.23 -10.41 0.26
C GLY A 137 -2.57 -9.76 1.48
N GLY A 138 -1.34 -9.28 1.33
CA GLY A 138 -0.61 -8.55 2.37
C GLY A 138 -1.27 -7.22 2.73
N ASP A 139 -1.68 -6.43 1.73
CA ASP A 139 -2.42 -5.18 1.97
C ASP A 139 -3.77 -5.46 2.67
N ALA A 140 -4.49 -6.52 2.27
CA ALA A 140 -5.71 -6.94 2.96
C ALA A 140 -5.45 -7.40 4.41
N TYR A 141 -4.36 -8.13 4.65
CA TYR A 141 -3.94 -8.51 6.01
C TYR A 141 -3.69 -7.28 6.89
N LEU A 142 -3.08 -6.23 6.36
CA LEU A 142 -2.85 -4.97 7.09
C LEU A 142 -4.13 -4.21 7.38
N LEU A 143 -5.10 -4.21 6.47
CA LEU A 143 -6.43 -3.66 6.75
C LEU A 143 -7.12 -4.39 7.91
N LYS A 144 -6.96 -5.72 8.01
CA LYS A 144 -7.43 -6.48 9.17
C LYS A 144 -6.69 -6.07 10.44
N LYS A 145 -5.38 -5.81 10.37
CA LYS A 145 -4.60 -5.26 11.50
C LYS A 145 -5.05 -3.86 11.92
N ALA A 146 -5.45 -3.02 10.97
CA ALA A 146 -5.90 -1.66 11.24
C ALA A 146 -7.18 -1.60 12.09
N VAL A 147 -7.95 -2.68 12.20
CA VAL A 147 -9.15 -2.79 13.06
C VAL A 147 -8.96 -3.66 14.30
N GLU A 148 -7.73 -4.12 14.60
CA GLU A 148 -7.45 -4.84 15.86
C GLU A 148 -7.35 -3.86 17.03
N SER A 149 -7.91 -4.18 18.21
CA SER A 149 -7.93 -3.28 19.38
C SER A 149 -6.52 -2.85 19.83
N LYS A 150 -5.54 -3.74 19.72
CA LYS A 150 -4.14 -3.49 20.10
C LYS A 150 -3.37 -2.56 19.17
N THR A 151 -3.91 -2.22 18.00
CA THR A 151 -3.23 -1.34 17.03
C THR A 151 -3.33 0.11 17.50
N SER A 152 -2.22 0.84 17.60
CA SER A 152 -2.23 2.25 18.04
C SER A 152 -2.80 3.17 16.96
N SER A 153 -3.36 4.33 17.34
CA SER A 153 -3.88 5.33 16.39
C SER A 153 -2.84 5.74 15.35
N ARG A 154 -1.57 5.90 15.74
CA ARG A 154 -0.46 6.19 14.81
C ARG A 154 -0.29 5.10 13.76
N VAL A 155 -0.30 3.83 14.16
CA VAL A 155 -0.18 2.71 13.22
C VAL A 155 -1.43 2.60 12.35
N ARG A 156 -2.64 2.75 12.91
CA ARG A 156 -3.89 2.76 12.12
C ARG A 156 -3.83 3.82 11.02
N LEU A 157 -3.49 5.05 11.38
CA LEU A 157 -3.35 6.15 10.43
C LEU A 157 -2.33 5.82 9.33
N ALA A 158 -1.13 5.38 9.70
CA ALA A 158 -0.08 5.02 8.73
C ALA A 158 -0.55 3.93 7.76
N LEU A 159 -1.21 2.88 8.26
CA LEU A 159 -1.76 1.82 7.41
C LEU A 159 -2.83 2.34 6.46
N LEU A 160 -3.82 3.09 6.95
CA LEU A 160 -4.88 3.64 6.09
C LEU A 160 -4.30 4.57 5.02
N THR A 161 -3.40 5.48 5.41
CA THR A 161 -2.74 6.42 4.50
C THR A 161 -2.02 5.67 3.38
N GLU A 162 -1.16 4.70 3.71
CA GLU A 162 -0.30 4.03 2.72
C GLU A 162 -1.01 2.95 1.88
N LEU A 163 -2.22 2.54 2.27
CA LEU A 163 -3.02 1.55 1.56
C LEU A 163 -4.05 2.19 0.64
N ILE A 164 -4.49 3.43 0.92
CA ILE A 164 -5.64 4.08 0.27
C ILE A 164 -5.24 5.35 -0.48
N VAL A 165 -4.42 6.20 0.14
CA VAL A 165 -4.13 7.54 -0.40
C VAL A 165 -3.16 7.40 -1.58
N MET A 166 -3.40 8.16 -2.66
CA MET A 166 -2.67 8.06 -3.93
C MET A 166 -2.70 6.66 -4.56
N ARG A 167 -3.74 5.88 -4.27
CA ARG A 167 -3.90 4.56 -4.88
C ARG A 167 -4.63 4.68 -6.21
N SER A 168 -4.11 4.03 -7.25
CA SER A 168 -4.78 4.01 -8.55
C SER A 168 -6.18 3.38 -8.45
N LYS A 169 -7.14 3.86 -9.25
CA LYS A 169 -8.51 3.31 -9.28
C LYS A 169 -8.53 1.80 -9.58
N PRO A 170 -7.74 1.27 -10.55
CA PRO A 170 -7.66 -0.17 -10.77
C PRO A 170 -7.15 -0.96 -9.57
N ASP A 171 -6.16 -0.44 -8.82
CA ASP A 171 -5.64 -1.12 -7.64
C ASP A 171 -6.63 -1.09 -6.47
N LEU A 172 -7.33 0.04 -6.28
CA LEU A 172 -8.38 0.16 -5.27
C LEU A 172 -9.54 -0.80 -5.53
N ILE A 173 -9.94 -0.99 -6.80
CA ILE A 173 -10.96 -1.97 -7.17
C ILE A 173 -10.52 -3.38 -6.77
N LYS A 174 -9.31 -3.79 -7.13
CA LYS A 174 -8.76 -5.11 -6.73
C LYS A 174 -8.71 -5.29 -5.21
N LEU A 175 -8.31 -4.26 -4.47
CA LEU A 175 -8.30 -4.29 -3.01
C LEU A 175 -9.71 -4.39 -2.42
N LYS A 176 -10.68 -3.62 -2.94
CA LYS A 176 -12.10 -3.68 -2.54
C LYS A 176 -12.67 -5.08 -2.75
N GLU A 177 -12.45 -5.66 -3.92
CA GLU A 177 -12.90 -7.01 -4.27
C GLU A 177 -12.28 -8.07 -3.36
N TYR A 178 -10.95 -8.01 -3.16
CA TYR A 178 -10.24 -8.97 -2.32
C TYR A 178 -10.68 -8.91 -0.87
N VAL A 179 -10.84 -7.71 -0.30
CA VAL A 179 -11.33 -7.51 1.07
C VAL A 179 -12.75 -8.03 1.22
N SER A 180 -13.63 -7.76 0.25
CA SER A 180 -15.00 -8.27 0.26
C SER A 180 -15.04 -9.81 0.23
N ALA A 181 -14.25 -10.42 -0.65
CA ALA A 181 -14.18 -11.87 -0.81
C ALA A 181 -13.58 -12.60 0.42
N THR A 182 -12.58 -12.00 1.07
CA THR A 182 -11.78 -12.69 2.11
C THR A 182 -12.15 -12.30 3.54
N GLN A 183 -12.70 -11.10 3.73
CA GLN A 183 -13.07 -10.57 5.04
C GLN A 183 -14.57 -10.42 5.21
N HIS A 184 -15.37 -10.62 4.15
CA HIS A 184 -16.82 -10.45 4.15
C HIS A 184 -17.25 -9.04 4.60
N ARG A 185 -16.46 -8.03 4.19
CA ARG A 185 -16.65 -6.62 4.54
C ARG A 185 -16.33 -5.73 3.35
N SER A 186 -16.99 -4.58 3.24
CA SER A 186 -16.56 -3.55 2.29
C SER A 186 -15.30 -2.85 2.78
N LEU A 187 -14.43 -2.40 1.85
CA LEU A 187 -13.26 -1.59 2.20
C LEU A 187 -13.67 -0.35 3.01
N ALA A 188 -14.72 0.34 2.59
CA ALA A 188 -15.24 1.52 3.28
C ALA A 188 -15.64 1.22 4.74
N SER A 189 -16.26 0.06 5.02
CA SER A 189 -16.57 -0.35 6.40
C SER A 189 -15.31 -0.55 7.22
N VAL A 190 -14.28 -1.22 6.67
CA VAL A 190 -13.01 -1.46 7.38
C VAL A 190 -12.31 -0.15 7.71
N VAL A 191 -12.27 0.78 6.75
CA VAL A 191 -11.68 2.11 6.92
C VAL A 191 -12.42 2.92 7.99
N ASN A 192 -13.75 2.98 7.90
CA ASN A 192 -14.56 3.71 8.87
C ASN A 192 -14.39 3.17 10.29
N ASP A 193 -14.34 1.84 10.46
CA ASP A 193 -14.14 1.25 11.78
C ASP A 193 -12.73 1.49 12.31
N ALA A 194 -11.69 1.42 11.47
CA ALA A 194 -10.33 1.78 11.87
C ALA A 194 -10.24 3.25 12.32
N ILE A 195 -10.96 4.16 11.67
CA ILE A 195 -11.04 5.57 12.06
C ILE A 195 -11.78 5.77 13.37
N ARG A 196 -12.90 5.08 13.59
CA ARG A 196 -13.65 5.14 14.85
C ARG A 196 -12.87 4.66 16.07
N MET A 197 -11.86 3.81 15.84
CA MET A 197 -10.94 3.33 16.88
C MET A 197 -9.78 4.30 17.16
N MET A 198 -9.69 5.41 16.44
CA MET A 198 -8.78 6.52 16.73
C MET A 198 -9.47 7.57 17.60
N ASP A 199 -8.70 8.50 18.18
CA ASP A 199 -9.24 9.56 19.03
C ASP A 199 -10.29 10.41 18.29
N THR A 200 -11.36 10.81 18.97
CA THR A 200 -12.51 11.50 18.34
C THR A 200 -12.13 12.80 17.63
N SER A 201 -11.14 13.53 18.15
CA SER A 201 -10.58 14.74 17.55
C SER A 201 -9.92 14.52 16.17
N ILE A 202 -9.70 13.27 15.79
CA ILE A 202 -9.01 12.86 14.56
C ILE A 202 -10.02 12.44 13.47
N GLN A 203 -11.30 12.22 13.79
CA GLN A 203 -12.20 11.43 12.93
C GLN A 203 -12.83 12.21 11.76
N ASP A 204 -13.43 13.38 12.00
CA ASP A 204 -14.33 14.02 11.02
C ASP A 204 -13.64 14.36 9.69
N GLY A 205 -12.44 14.96 9.75
CA GLY A 205 -11.66 15.26 8.55
C GLY A 205 -11.08 14.02 7.86
N LEU A 206 -10.78 12.96 8.62
CA LEU A 206 -10.23 11.73 8.05
C LEU A 206 -11.27 10.91 7.32
N ILE A 207 -12.49 10.78 7.85
CA ILE A 207 -13.57 10.06 7.18
C ILE A 207 -13.76 10.64 5.78
N GLU A 208 -13.83 11.97 5.67
CA GLU A 208 -13.99 12.63 4.38
C GLU A 208 -12.75 12.46 3.49
N ALA A 209 -11.54 12.63 4.02
CA ALA A 209 -10.31 12.46 3.26
C ALA A 209 -10.20 11.06 2.62
N PHE A 210 -10.44 10.01 3.42
CA PHE A 210 -10.39 8.64 2.92
C PHE A 210 -11.57 8.30 2.00
N ARG A 211 -12.75 8.88 2.23
CA ARG A 211 -13.89 8.74 1.32
C ARG A 211 -13.56 9.27 -0.06
N LEU A 212 -12.98 10.48 -0.15
CA LEU A 212 -12.59 11.10 -1.42
C LEU A 212 -11.54 10.26 -2.17
N CYS A 213 -10.51 9.77 -1.45
CA CYS A 213 -9.50 8.89 -2.05
C CYS A 213 -10.08 7.59 -2.64
N MET A 214 -11.22 7.11 -2.12
CA MET A 214 -11.88 5.89 -2.60
C MET A 214 -12.87 6.11 -3.74
N LEU A 215 -13.18 7.35 -4.08
CA LEU A 215 -14.22 7.75 -5.05
C LEU A 215 -13.68 8.49 -6.28
N THR A 216 -12.40 8.85 -6.29
CA THR A 216 -11.75 9.74 -7.26
C THR A 216 -12.25 9.55 -8.70
N ASP A 217 -12.76 10.64 -9.27
CA ASP A 217 -13.19 10.72 -10.67
C ASP A 217 -12.05 11.25 -11.56
N GLU A 218 -11.92 10.68 -12.75
CA GLU A 218 -10.87 11.02 -13.72
C GLU A 218 -11.35 12.15 -14.64
N ARG A 219 -11.65 13.33 -14.07
CA ARG A 219 -11.96 14.52 -14.89
C ARG A 219 -10.68 15.27 -15.25
N VAL A 220 -10.54 15.63 -16.52
CA VAL A 220 -9.52 16.58 -16.98
C VAL A 220 -9.90 17.99 -16.54
N VAL A 221 -8.94 18.70 -15.94
CA VAL A 221 -9.13 20.06 -15.42
C VAL A 221 -8.28 21.04 -16.22
N GLY A 222 -8.84 22.16 -16.68
CA GLY A 222 -8.11 23.18 -17.45
C GLY A 222 -7.10 23.96 -16.59
N GLU A 223 -6.14 24.66 -17.23
CA GLU A 223 -5.13 25.45 -16.50
C GLU A 223 -5.73 26.59 -15.67
N GLU A 224 -6.73 27.28 -16.20
CA GLU A 224 -7.44 28.35 -15.49
C GLU A 224 -8.09 27.84 -14.20
N GLU A 225 -8.73 26.67 -14.25
CA GLU A 225 -9.33 26.04 -13.06
C GLU A 225 -8.25 25.60 -12.06
N VAL A 226 -7.11 25.07 -12.52
CA VAL A 226 -5.98 24.75 -11.62
C VAL A 226 -5.51 26.01 -10.88
N MET A 227 -5.29 27.12 -11.60
CA MET A 227 -4.82 28.36 -10.99
C MET A 227 -5.86 28.98 -10.04
N SER A 228 -7.14 28.89 -10.37
CA SER A 228 -8.23 29.25 -9.44
C SER A 228 -8.18 28.40 -8.18
N ASN A 229 -7.98 27.09 -8.30
CA ASN A 229 -7.89 26.18 -7.16
C ASN A 229 -6.63 26.44 -6.30
N VAL A 230 -5.51 26.84 -6.89
CA VAL A 230 -4.30 27.28 -6.17
C VAL A 230 -4.63 28.47 -5.25
N GLN A 231 -5.38 29.46 -5.74
CA GLN A 231 -5.81 30.61 -4.94
C GLN A 231 -6.74 30.20 -3.78
N ILE A 232 -7.71 29.32 -4.04
CA ILE A 232 -8.62 28.80 -3.01
C ILE A 232 -7.85 28.08 -1.91
N ILE A 233 -6.85 27.25 -2.28
CA ILE A 233 -5.99 26.56 -1.32
C ILE A 233 -5.20 27.55 -0.47
N LYS A 234 -4.62 28.59 -1.09
CA LYS A 234 -3.89 29.61 -0.34
C LYS A 234 -4.78 30.36 0.65
N ALA A 235 -5.96 30.81 0.21
CA ALA A 235 -6.92 31.50 1.06
C ALA A 235 -7.36 30.62 2.24
N PHE A 236 -7.64 29.33 2.00
CA PHE A 236 -7.94 28.39 3.09
C PHE A 236 -6.80 28.33 4.11
N LEU A 237 -5.55 28.18 3.66
CA LEU A 237 -4.39 28.11 4.54
C LEU A 237 -4.09 29.42 5.29
N GLU A 238 -4.62 30.55 4.82
CA GLU A 238 -4.57 31.86 5.47
C GLU A 238 -5.73 32.10 6.46
N GLY A 239 -6.62 31.12 6.62
CA GLY A 239 -7.73 31.19 7.57
C GLY A 239 -9.04 31.71 7.00
N GLU A 240 -9.20 31.73 5.67
CA GLU A 240 -10.48 32.11 5.05
C GLU A 240 -11.60 31.15 5.49
N GLU A 241 -12.61 31.71 6.17
CA GLU A 241 -13.69 30.95 6.82
C GLU A 241 -14.75 30.46 5.83
N THR A 242 -14.92 31.15 4.70
CA THR A 242 -15.90 30.78 3.67
C THR A 242 -15.54 29.48 2.94
N ILE A 243 -14.27 29.08 2.98
CA ILE A 243 -13.78 27.85 2.35
C ILE A 243 -13.83 26.72 3.37
N THR A 244 -14.71 25.74 3.15
CA THR A 244 -14.87 24.61 4.08
C THR A 244 -13.71 23.61 3.99
N THR A 245 -13.44 22.89 5.08
CA THR A 245 -12.47 21.77 5.09
C THR A 245 -12.81 20.75 4.02
N LYS A 246 -14.10 20.44 3.83
CA LYS A 246 -14.55 19.53 2.77
C LYS A 246 -14.10 20.01 1.39
N ARG A 247 -14.35 21.29 1.06
CA ARG A 247 -13.94 21.87 -0.22
C ARG A 247 -12.42 21.80 -0.40
N PHE A 248 -11.67 22.11 0.65
CA PHE A 248 -10.21 22.00 0.64
C PHE A 248 -9.74 20.57 0.38
N LEU A 249 -10.35 19.56 1.01
CA LEU A 249 -10.02 18.15 0.78
C LEU A 249 -10.39 17.68 -0.63
N GLU A 250 -11.53 18.10 -1.18
CA GLU A 250 -11.92 17.80 -2.56
C GLU A 250 -10.88 18.29 -3.57
N LEU A 251 -10.31 19.47 -3.33
CA LEU A 251 -9.26 20.02 -4.21
C LEU A 251 -7.96 19.21 -4.19
N LEU A 252 -7.68 18.46 -3.12
CA LEU A 252 -6.41 17.74 -2.94
C LEU A 252 -6.52 16.22 -3.15
N LEU A 253 -7.67 15.62 -2.84
CA LEU A 253 -7.82 14.16 -2.72
C LEU A 253 -8.84 13.54 -3.69
N ASP A 254 -9.70 14.36 -4.31
CA ASP A 254 -10.76 13.89 -5.22
C ASP A 254 -10.34 13.94 -6.70
N ARG A 255 -9.04 14.06 -6.98
CA ARG A 255 -8.53 14.28 -8.34
C ARG A 255 -7.35 13.37 -8.64
N PRO A 256 -7.14 13.00 -9.93
CA PRO A 256 -6.03 12.15 -10.30
C PRO A 256 -4.68 12.83 -10.01
N LEU A 257 -3.64 12.02 -9.82
CA LEU A 257 -2.27 12.48 -9.59
C LEU A 257 -1.79 13.52 -10.62
N SER A 258 -2.16 13.38 -11.89
CA SER A 258 -1.78 14.34 -12.93
C SER A 258 -2.34 15.75 -12.70
N TYR A 259 -3.52 15.86 -12.11
CA TYR A 259 -4.05 17.15 -11.67
C TYR A 259 -3.29 17.66 -10.44
N LEU A 260 -3.06 16.79 -9.45
CA LEU A 260 -2.38 17.18 -8.21
C LEU A 260 -0.96 17.69 -8.49
N ARG A 261 -0.25 17.09 -9.46
CA ARG A 261 1.05 17.57 -9.97
C ARG A 261 0.98 19.01 -10.48
N ARG A 262 0.04 19.29 -11.37
CA ARG A 262 -0.17 20.65 -11.89
C ARG A 262 -0.55 21.65 -10.79
N LEU A 263 -1.30 21.19 -9.80
CA LEU A 263 -1.68 22.00 -8.65
C LEU A 263 -0.47 22.36 -7.78
N VAL A 264 0.39 21.39 -7.43
CA VAL A 264 1.59 21.66 -6.62
C VAL A 264 2.61 22.51 -7.38
N ASP A 265 2.77 22.29 -8.70
CA ASP A 265 3.63 23.09 -9.56
C ASP A 265 3.12 24.54 -9.69
N GLY A 266 1.80 24.71 -9.88
CA GLY A 266 1.14 26.00 -9.92
C GLY A 266 1.28 26.76 -8.60
N TYR A 267 1.05 26.08 -7.47
CA TYR A 267 1.24 26.66 -6.13
C TYR A 267 2.69 27.11 -5.92
N LYS A 268 3.66 26.25 -6.25
CA LYS A 268 5.08 26.56 -6.11
C LYS A 268 5.51 27.74 -6.98
N THR A 269 5.02 27.80 -8.21
CA THR A 269 5.31 28.90 -9.14
C THR A 269 4.73 30.21 -8.63
N GLN A 270 3.47 30.18 -8.21
CA GLN A 270 2.75 31.38 -7.79
C GLN A 270 3.27 31.94 -6.46
N PHE A 271 3.71 31.09 -5.54
CA PHE A 271 4.15 31.48 -4.21
C PHE A 271 5.66 31.32 -4.02
N TYR A 272 6.45 31.75 -5.02
CA TYR A 272 7.89 31.97 -4.92
C TYR A 272 8.70 30.75 -4.44
N GLY A 273 8.37 29.56 -4.94
CA GLY A 273 9.10 28.33 -4.66
C GLY A 273 8.64 27.56 -3.42
N VAL A 274 7.61 28.04 -2.71
CA VAL A 274 7.04 27.35 -1.55
C VAL A 274 6.33 26.07 -1.99
N ASN A 275 6.76 24.92 -1.46
CA ASN A 275 6.10 23.65 -1.72
C ASN A 275 4.76 23.59 -0.99
N LEU A 276 3.72 23.06 -1.65
CA LEU A 276 2.38 22.99 -1.06
C LEU A 276 2.33 21.99 0.10
N SER A 277 3.08 20.88 0.02
CA SER A 277 3.24 19.92 1.11
C SER A 277 3.71 20.61 2.39
N GLN A 278 4.74 21.46 2.29
CA GLN A 278 5.26 22.23 3.40
C GLN A 278 4.19 23.17 3.95
N ALA A 279 3.56 23.97 3.09
CA ALA A 279 2.52 24.92 3.49
C ALA A 279 1.35 24.26 4.24
N VAL A 280 0.92 23.06 3.80
CA VAL A 280 -0.13 22.29 4.49
C VAL A 280 0.37 21.72 5.82
N THR A 281 1.56 21.12 5.85
CA THR A 281 2.09 20.50 7.08
C THR A 281 2.41 21.52 8.18
N GLU A 282 2.86 22.72 7.81
CA GLU A 282 3.22 23.81 8.73
C GLU A 282 2.05 24.74 9.07
N SER A 283 0.89 24.57 8.39
CA SER A 283 -0.29 25.41 8.60
C SER A 283 -0.70 25.46 10.07
N ARG A 284 -1.13 26.63 10.54
CA ARG A 284 -1.68 26.82 11.89
C ARG A 284 -3.20 26.77 11.94
N ASP A 285 -3.85 26.49 10.81
CA ASP A 285 -5.29 26.37 10.73
C ASP A 285 -5.77 25.22 11.62
N SER A 286 -6.63 25.54 12.59
CA SER A 286 -7.15 24.58 13.58
C SER A 286 -8.05 23.51 12.95
N ARG A 287 -8.58 23.75 11.75
CA ARG A 287 -9.35 22.78 10.97
C ARG A 287 -8.47 21.63 10.46
N LEU A 288 -7.15 21.82 10.41
CA LEU A 288 -6.17 20.82 9.96
C LEU A 288 -5.48 20.12 11.14
N SER A 289 -6.08 19.01 11.59
CA SER A 289 -5.47 18.16 12.62
C SER A 289 -4.11 17.60 12.17
N PRO A 290 -3.21 17.24 13.11
CA PRO A 290 -1.92 16.62 12.75
C PRO A 290 -2.08 15.35 11.90
N ALA A 291 -3.11 14.55 12.17
CA ALA A 291 -3.41 13.35 11.39
C ALA A 291 -3.86 13.67 9.97
N LEU A 292 -4.69 14.70 9.79
CA LEU A 292 -5.12 15.14 8.47
C LEU A 292 -3.95 15.72 7.66
N LYS A 293 -3.06 16.48 8.32
CA LYS A 293 -1.82 16.97 7.70
C LYS A 293 -0.89 15.85 7.25
N ASP A 294 -0.79 14.74 8.00
CA ASP A 294 -0.02 13.57 7.56
C ASP A 294 -0.60 12.93 6.29
N VAL A 295 -1.92 12.77 6.22
CA VAL A 295 -2.62 12.26 5.02
C VAL A 295 -2.40 13.17 3.81
N LEU A 296 -2.59 14.47 3.97
CA LEU A 296 -2.42 15.43 2.89
C LEU A 296 -0.96 15.56 2.47
N GLY A 297 -0.03 15.59 3.44
CA GLY A 297 1.41 15.59 3.18
C GLY A 297 1.85 14.35 2.41
N TYR A 298 1.27 13.19 2.68
CA TYR A 298 1.52 11.97 1.90
C TYR A 298 1.13 12.14 0.43
N ALA A 299 -0.07 12.67 0.15
CA ALA A 299 -0.53 12.92 -1.20
C ALA A 299 0.33 13.97 -1.93
N LEU A 300 0.59 15.11 -1.27
CA LEU A 300 1.32 16.22 -1.83
C LEU A 300 2.79 15.88 -2.11
N LEU A 301 3.47 15.19 -1.20
CA LEU A 301 4.85 14.72 -1.42
C LEU A 301 4.95 13.70 -2.57
N THR A 302 3.87 12.98 -2.87
CA THR A 302 3.82 12.11 -4.05
C THR A 302 3.87 12.97 -5.31
N ALA A 303 2.95 13.93 -5.42
CA ALA A 303 2.84 14.82 -6.57
C ALA A 303 4.08 15.71 -6.79
N GLU A 304 4.68 16.25 -5.73
CA GLU A 304 5.83 17.17 -5.83
C GLU A 304 7.12 16.51 -6.32
N HIS A 305 7.22 15.19 -6.19
CA HIS A 305 8.43 14.44 -6.48
C HIS A 305 8.27 13.44 -7.63
N GLU A 306 7.08 13.31 -8.20
CA GLU A 306 6.87 12.54 -9.42
C GLU A 306 7.14 13.38 -10.65
N THR A 307 8.06 12.86 -11.47
CA THR A 307 8.27 13.32 -12.84
C THR A 307 7.78 12.26 -13.82
N GLU A 308 7.52 12.66 -15.07
CA GLU A 308 7.12 11.71 -16.11
C GLU A 308 8.21 10.64 -16.30
N GLY A 309 7.82 9.36 -16.21
CA GLY A 309 8.75 8.22 -16.30
C GLY A 309 9.38 7.78 -14.97
N THR A 310 9.11 8.45 -13.84
CA THR A 310 9.52 7.97 -12.50
C THR A 310 8.47 7.07 -11.87
N MET A 311 8.90 6.17 -10.97
CA MET A 311 8.00 5.30 -10.22
C MET A 311 7.33 6.08 -9.08
N GLU A 312 6.03 5.88 -8.93
CA GLU A 312 5.20 6.63 -7.98
C GLU A 312 5.64 6.47 -6.52
N GLY A 313 5.75 7.61 -5.82
CA GLY A 313 5.91 7.68 -4.37
C GLY A 313 7.24 7.20 -3.79
N VAL A 314 8.27 6.98 -4.62
CA VAL A 314 9.59 6.47 -4.17
C VAL A 314 10.24 7.37 -3.12
N ILE A 315 10.34 8.67 -3.39
CA ILE A 315 10.98 9.64 -2.48
C ILE A 315 10.18 9.78 -1.17
N ARG A 316 8.85 9.86 -1.28
CA ARG A 316 7.93 9.91 -0.12
C ARG A 316 8.11 8.70 0.79
N ASP A 317 8.14 7.49 0.22
CA ASP A 317 8.27 6.26 1.00
C ASP A 317 9.67 6.12 1.62
N ALA A 318 10.73 6.54 0.92
CA ALA A 318 12.08 6.59 1.47
C ALA A 318 12.15 7.51 2.71
N ARG A 319 11.51 8.69 2.66
CA ARG A 319 11.43 9.60 3.81
C ARG A 319 10.63 8.99 4.97
N ARG A 320 9.54 8.30 4.70
CA ARG A 320 8.76 7.60 5.74
C ARG A 320 9.55 6.49 6.41
N ILE A 321 10.28 5.67 5.64
CA ILE A 321 11.15 4.63 6.19
C ILE A 321 12.21 5.25 7.11
N GLU A 322 12.84 6.35 6.68
CA GLU A 322 13.83 7.06 7.49
C GLU A 322 13.24 7.61 8.80
N ALA A 323 12.04 8.19 8.74
CA ALA A 323 11.37 8.77 9.90
C ALA A 323 11.01 7.74 10.98
N ASP A 324 10.70 6.50 10.59
CA ASP A 324 10.22 5.45 11.49
C ASP A 324 11.22 4.30 11.67
N LEU A 325 12.52 4.58 11.54
CA LEU A 325 13.59 3.59 11.73
C LEU A 325 13.53 2.84 13.07
N GLN A 326 13.02 3.48 14.11
CA GLN A 326 12.90 2.89 15.45
C GLN A 326 11.58 2.12 15.66
N ASP A 327 10.66 2.17 14.70
CA ASP A 327 9.40 1.44 14.76
C ASP A 327 9.52 0.17 13.94
N ASP A 328 9.86 -0.93 14.60
CA ASP A 328 9.99 -2.25 13.96
C ASP A 328 8.76 -2.63 13.14
N TYR A 329 7.55 -2.24 13.56
CA TYR A 329 6.32 -2.61 12.85
C TYR A 329 6.19 -1.85 11.53
N LEU A 330 6.30 -0.52 11.56
CA LEU A 330 6.16 0.31 10.35
C LEU A 330 7.35 0.13 9.40
N LEU A 331 8.57 -0.03 9.93
CA LEU A 331 9.74 -0.37 9.13
C LEU A 331 9.52 -1.69 8.39
N THR A 332 9.02 -2.71 9.10
CA THR A 332 8.67 -4.01 8.51
C THR A 332 7.63 -3.86 7.40
N VAL A 333 6.51 -3.21 7.70
CA VAL A 333 5.41 -3.04 6.74
C VAL A 333 5.90 -2.39 5.46
N ARG A 334 6.68 -1.33 5.55
CA ARG A 334 7.13 -0.57 4.37
C ARG A 334 8.13 -1.34 3.52
N LEU A 335 9.15 -1.95 4.13
CA LEU A 335 10.14 -2.73 3.39
C LEU A 335 9.50 -3.99 2.76
N VAL A 336 8.61 -4.67 3.50
CA VAL A 336 7.91 -5.86 3.00
C VAL A 336 6.78 -5.51 2.04
N ARG A 337 6.24 -4.30 2.00
CA ARG A 337 5.34 -3.92 0.89
C ARG A 337 6.13 -3.55 -0.35
N ALA A 338 7.23 -2.81 -0.20
CA ALA A 338 8.03 -2.33 -1.31
C ALA A 338 8.65 -3.48 -2.14
N HIS A 339 9.10 -4.57 -1.50
CA HIS A 339 9.82 -5.65 -2.20
C HIS A 339 9.05 -6.38 -3.30
N TRP A 340 7.71 -6.30 -3.30
CA TRP A 340 6.88 -7.01 -4.28
C TRP A 340 7.11 -6.52 -5.70
N ASN A 341 7.41 -5.22 -5.86
CA ASN A 341 7.88 -4.64 -7.09
C ASN A 341 9.40 -4.41 -6.99
N SER A 342 10.19 -5.32 -7.57
CA SER A 342 11.65 -5.32 -7.42
C SER A 342 12.32 -4.08 -7.98
N ASP A 343 11.83 -3.54 -9.11
CA ASP A 343 12.39 -2.33 -9.71
C ASP A 343 12.11 -1.11 -8.84
N ARG A 344 10.87 -0.98 -8.35
CA ARG A 344 10.49 0.07 -7.40
C ARG A 344 11.23 -0.06 -6.09
N PHE A 345 11.45 -1.27 -5.60
CA PHE A 345 12.19 -1.48 -4.36
C PHE A 345 13.64 -1.02 -4.49
N ARG A 346 14.31 -1.31 -5.62
CA ARG A 346 15.67 -0.81 -5.90
C ARG A 346 15.70 0.71 -5.96
N ALA A 347 14.75 1.34 -6.66
CA ALA A 347 14.64 2.80 -6.72
C ALA A 347 14.46 3.40 -5.31
N LEU A 348 13.63 2.78 -4.48
CA LEU A 348 13.41 3.17 -3.09
C LEU A 348 14.67 3.03 -2.23
N LEU A 349 15.40 1.92 -2.34
CA LEU A 349 16.65 1.72 -1.61
C LEU A 349 17.70 2.76 -2.02
N ALA A 350 17.77 3.10 -3.32
CA ALA A 350 18.67 4.13 -3.83
C ALA A 350 18.32 5.53 -3.31
N GLU A 351 17.03 5.92 -3.33
CA GLU A 351 16.59 7.20 -2.76
C GLU A 351 16.79 7.24 -1.24
N TRP A 352 16.49 6.15 -0.55
CA TRP A 352 16.67 6.08 0.90
C TRP A 352 18.15 6.22 1.30
N ALA A 353 19.07 5.62 0.52
CA ALA A 353 20.51 5.77 0.74
C ALA A 353 20.96 7.24 0.65
N LYS A 354 20.35 8.05 -0.23
CA LYS A 354 20.70 9.48 -0.42
C LYS A 354 20.30 10.37 0.76
N LEU A 355 19.28 10.01 1.56
CA LEU A 355 18.75 10.89 2.61
C LEU A 355 19.75 11.20 3.74
N LYS A 356 20.60 10.24 4.09
CA LYS A 356 21.63 10.35 5.15
C LYS A 356 22.88 9.54 4.78
N PRO A 357 23.74 10.05 3.88
CA PRO A 357 24.91 9.31 3.41
C PRO A 357 25.83 8.82 4.55
N GLU A 358 25.90 9.57 5.64
CA GLU A 358 26.72 9.31 6.82
C GLU A 358 26.22 8.15 7.70
N SER A 359 24.92 7.83 7.67
CA SER A 359 24.34 6.76 8.50
C SER A 359 24.51 5.36 7.89
N GLY A 360 25.12 5.28 6.70
CA GLY A 360 25.42 4.05 5.99
C GLY A 360 24.30 3.58 5.05
N ASN A 361 24.59 2.52 4.29
CA ASN A 361 23.67 1.91 3.34
C ASN A 361 22.42 1.30 4.02
N PRO A 362 21.34 0.99 3.27
CA PRO A 362 20.10 0.43 3.83
C PRO A 362 20.30 -0.79 4.73
N ILE A 363 21.22 -1.71 4.39
CA ILE A 363 21.55 -2.88 5.20
C ILE A 363 22.10 -2.47 6.57
N LYS A 364 23.06 -1.54 6.62
CA LYS A 364 23.63 -1.05 7.88
C LYS A 364 22.56 -0.41 8.77
N ARG A 365 21.63 0.36 8.19
CA ARG A 365 20.51 0.95 8.92
C ARG A 365 19.59 -0.11 9.51
N VAL A 366 19.17 -1.10 8.71
CA VAL A 366 18.35 -2.22 9.20
C VAL A 366 19.04 -2.98 10.33
N LYS A 367 20.33 -3.32 10.19
CA LYS A 367 21.10 -4.00 11.24
C LYS A 367 21.22 -3.18 12.52
N LYS A 368 21.30 -1.85 12.41
CA LYS A 368 21.36 -0.96 13.57
C LYS A 368 20.05 -0.97 14.37
N HIS A 369 18.91 -1.01 13.68
CA HIS A 369 17.61 -0.79 14.31
C HIS A 369 16.78 -2.06 14.57
N THR A 370 17.08 -3.18 13.91
CA THR A 370 16.35 -4.44 14.06
C THR A 370 17.26 -5.54 14.62
N ARG A 371 16.69 -6.65 15.11
CA ARG A 371 17.46 -7.78 15.66
C ARG A 371 16.90 -9.14 15.23
N LEU A 372 17.68 -10.20 15.47
CA LEU A 372 17.27 -11.60 15.38
C LEU A 372 16.69 -11.96 13.98
N ASN A 373 15.55 -12.66 13.96
CA ASN A 373 14.91 -13.12 12.73
C ASN A 373 14.38 -11.97 11.87
N LEU A 374 13.97 -10.86 12.49
CA LEU A 374 13.51 -9.69 11.75
C LEU A 374 14.65 -9.06 10.96
N GLU A 375 15.79 -8.82 11.63
CA GLU A 375 17.00 -8.32 10.97
C GLU A 375 17.41 -9.25 9.82
N THR A 376 17.48 -10.55 10.11
CA THR A 376 17.86 -11.57 9.11
C THR A 376 16.95 -11.51 7.88
N LEU A 377 15.63 -11.40 8.08
CA LEU A 377 14.65 -11.34 7.00
C LEU A 377 14.81 -10.06 6.18
N LEU A 378 14.83 -8.90 6.82
CA LEU A 378 14.89 -7.60 6.13
C LEU A 378 16.21 -7.41 5.39
N VAL A 379 17.33 -7.82 5.97
CA VAL A 379 18.64 -7.81 5.30
C VAL A 379 18.61 -8.70 4.06
N ARG A 380 18.06 -9.92 4.17
CA ARG A 380 17.98 -10.85 3.04
C ARG A 380 17.14 -10.31 1.88
N MET A 381 16.08 -9.56 2.19
CA MET A 381 15.25 -8.90 1.17
C MET A 381 16.01 -7.81 0.42
N ILE A 382 16.78 -6.99 1.15
CA ILE A 382 17.60 -5.93 0.55
C ILE A 382 18.72 -6.55 -0.31
N GLU A 383 19.43 -7.56 0.20
CA GLU A 383 20.47 -8.28 -0.56
C GLU A 383 19.93 -8.89 -1.86
N LYS A 384 18.72 -9.47 -1.83
CA LYS A 384 18.07 -10.01 -3.04
C LYS A 384 17.81 -8.91 -4.07
N ALA A 385 17.36 -7.74 -3.62
CA ALA A 385 17.10 -6.62 -4.52
C ALA A 385 18.39 -6.09 -5.15
N GLU A 386 19.48 -6.00 -4.38
CA GLU A 386 20.78 -5.52 -4.85
C GLU A 386 21.51 -6.53 -5.76
N SER A 387 21.22 -7.83 -5.67
CA SER A 387 21.89 -8.86 -6.46
C SER A 387 21.35 -9.02 -7.89
N VAL A 388 20.22 -8.39 -8.23
CA VAL A 388 19.64 -8.44 -9.58
C VAL A 388 20.22 -7.28 -10.39
N PRO A 389 20.92 -7.53 -11.52
CA PRO A 389 21.42 -6.45 -12.37
C PRO A 389 20.28 -5.53 -12.83
N MET A 390 20.55 -4.23 -12.95
CA MET A 390 19.59 -3.30 -13.57
C MET A 390 19.37 -3.77 -15.01
N SER A 391 18.12 -4.07 -15.37
CA SER A 391 17.73 -4.20 -16.77
C SER A 391 18.00 -2.85 -17.42
N SER A 392 18.95 -2.85 -18.36
CA SER A 392 19.42 -1.69 -19.12
C SER A 392 18.32 -1.08 -19.98
#